data_AF-A0A0H1RAZ4-F1
#
_entry.id   AF-A0A0H1RAZ4-F1
#
_cell.length_a   1.000
_cell.length_b   1.000
_cell.length_c   1.000
_cell.angle_alpha   90.00
_cell.angle_beta   90.00
_cell.angle_gamma   90.00
#
_symmetry.space_group_name_H-M   'P 1'
#
loop_
_entity.id
_entity.type
_entity.pdbx_description
1 polymer ?
#
loop_
_entity_poly.entity_id
_entity_poly.type
_entity_poly.pdbx_seq_one_letter_code
_entity_poly.pdbx_strand_id
1 'polypeptide(L)'
;MPEGIQGVVRPNSKAGRVLHINTLREVFQALQACWHPPGGSGYSGQEITLRLSFKRNGEVLGKPRITYYKPGTQGEQRESFTRSVREAFERCTPFPFTESFGAAIAGRIFSFRFVDAQPM
;
A
#
# COMPACT_ATOMS: atom_id res chain seq x y z
N MET A 1 4.70 -21.27 8.59
CA MET A 1 4.55 -19.80 8.51
C MET A 1 3.32 -19.52 7.66
N PRO A 2 2.29 -18.77 8.10
CA PRO A 2 1.11 -18.60 7.25
C PRO A 2 1.44 -17.64 6.09
N GLU A 3 1.12 -18.09 4.88
CA GLU A 3 1.39 -17.46 3.59
C GLU A 3 0.54 -16.19 3.38
N GLY A 4 0.92 -15.10 4.06
CA GLY A 4 0.32 -13.80 3.83
C GLY A 4 0.55 -13.33 2.39
N ILE A 5 -0.41 -12.62 1.80
CA ILE A 5 -0.23 -12.02 0.47
C ILE A 5 0.78 -10.87 0.62
N GLN A 6 1.88 -10.90 -0.11
CA GLN A 6 2.93 -9.88 0.02
C GLN A 6 3.17 -9.15 -1.30
N GLY A 7 3.46 -7.86 -1.21
CA GLY A 7 3.89 -7.10 -2.37
C GLY A 7 4.51 -5.76 -2.01
N VAL A 8 5.26 -5.21 -2.97
CA VAL A 8 5.99 -3.95 -2.82
C VAL A 8 5.25 -2.85 -3.57
N VAL A 9 5.03 -1.73 -2.89
CA VAL A 9 4.46 -0.50 -3.45
C VAL A 9 5.62 0.49 -3.60
N ARG A 10 5.86 0.94 -4.83
CA ARG A 10 6.84 1.98 -5.16
C ARG A 10 6.12 3.21 -5.72
N PRO A 11 6.65 4.42 -5.59
CA PRO A 11 6.06 5.59 -6.21
C PRO A 11 6.06 5.37 -7.72
N ASN A 12 4.91 5.56 -8.36
CA ASN A 12 4.80 5.48 -9.80
C ASN A 12 3.92 6.62 -10.33
N SER A 13 4.59 7.67 -10.81
CA SER A 13 3.92 8.85 -11.38
C SER A 13 3.18 8.56 -12.69
N LYS A 14 3.35 7.36 -13.28
CA LYS A 14 2.65 6.90 -14.49
C LYS A 14 1.58 5.84 -14.20
N ALA A 15 1.29 5.53 -12.94
CA ALA A 15 0.26 4.54 -12.61
C ALA A 15 -1.11 5.04 -13.09
N GLY A 16 -1.70 4.33 -14.04
CA GLY A 16 -3.06 4.60 -14.51
C GLY A 16 -4.10 4.24 -13.44
N ARG A 17 -5.27 4.88 -13.50
CA ARG A 17 -6.40 4.51 -12.63
C ARG A 17 -6.89 3.11 -12.97
N VAL A 18 -6.96 2.24 -11.96
CA VAL A 18 -7.54 0.91 -12.07
C VAL A 18 -9.04 1.02 -11.77
N LEU A 19 -9.90 0.75 -12.76
CA LEU A 19 -11.35 0.89 -12.64
C LEU A 19 -12.00 -0.26 -11.86
N HIS A 20 -11.46 -1.47 -12.02
CA HIS A 20 -11.90 -2.68 -11.34
C HIS A 20 -10.69 -3.53 -10.98
N ILE A 21 -10.71 -4.14 -9.80
CA ILE A 21 -9.61 -4.95 -9.28
C ILE A 21 -10.11 -6.38 -9.14
N ASN A 22 -9.51 -7.27 -9.92
CA ASN A 22 -9.83 -8.70 -9.95
C ASN A 22 -8.61 -9.57 -9.58
N THR A 23 -7.44 -8.96 -9.41
CA THR A 23 -6.18 -9.65 -9.13
C THR A 23 -5.39 -8.98 -8.01
N LEU A 24 -4.52 -9.75 -7.35
CA LEU A 24 -3.63 -9.22 -6.32
C LEU A 24 -2.72 -8.10 -6.87
N ARG A 25 -2.25 -8.24 -8.12
CA ARG A 25 -1.37 -7.25 -8.78
C ARG A 25 -2.06 -5.88 -8.89
N GLU A 26 -3.33 -5.86 -9.29
CA GLU A 26 -4.11 -4.64 -9.46
C GLU A 26 -4.33 -3.90 -8.12
N VAL A 27 -4.42 -4.63 -7.00
CA VAL A 27 -4.44 -4.01 -5.65
C VAL A 27 -3.19 -3.16 -5.42
N PHE A 28 -2.02 -3.72 -5.70
CA PHE A 28 -0.76 -2.99 -5.55
C PHE A 28 -0.65 -1.84 -6.54
N GLN A 29 -1.10 -2.00 -7.79
CA GLN A 29 -1.10 -0.91 -8.78
C GLN A 29 -2.03 0.24 -8.39
N ALA A 30 -3.23 -0.05 -7.89
CA ALA A 30 -4.14 0.96 -7.39
C ALA A 30 -3.51 1.74 -6.23
N LEU A 31 -2.90 1.04 -5.26
CA LEU A 31 -2.16 1.69 -4.18
C LEU A 31 -0.98 2.54 -4.67
N GLN A 32 -0.23 2.08 -5.67
CA GLN A 32 0.85 2.86 -6.27
C GLN A 32 0.32 4.18 -6.87
N ALA A 33 -0.88 4.18 -7.46
CA ALA A 33 -1.51 5.39 -8.01
C ALA A 33 -2.03 6.34 -6.92
N CYS A 34 -2.45 5.84 -5.75
CA CYS A 34 -2.95 6.66 -4.65
C CYS A 34 -1.85 7.18 -3.72
N TRP A 35 -0.67 6.57 -3.73
CA TRP A 35 0.40 6.90 -2.81
C TRP A 35 1.23 8.08 -3.28
N HIS A 36 1.35 9.08 -2.40
CA HIS A 36 2.13 10.29 -2.63
C HIS A 36 3.20 10.37 -1.52
N PRO A 37 4.48 10.07 -1.80
CA PRO A 37 5.53 10.13 -0.79
C PRO A 37 5.72 11.56 -0.27
N PRO A 38 6.09 11.75 1.00
CA PRO A 38 6.20 13.08 1.62
C PRO A 38 7.39 13.92 1.13
N GLY A 39 8.35 13.30 0.40
CA GLY A 39 9.62 13.91 0.03
C GLY A 39 9.66 14.52 -1.37
N GLY A 40 8.82 15.51 -1.69
CA GLY A 40 8.96 16.28 -2.94
C GLY A 40 9.18 15.44 -4.22
N SER A 41 10.04 15.90 -5.12
CA SER A 41 10.37 15.22 -6.40
C SER A 41 11.48 14.16 -6.30
N GLY A 42 11.92 13.79 -5.09
CA GLY A 42 13.02 12.84 -4.86
C GLY A 42 12.63 11.66 -3.97
N TYR A 43 13.46 10.62 -3.94
CA TYR A 43 13.27 9.47 -3.06
C TYR A 43 13.79 9.78 -1.65
N SER A 44 12.98 9.55 -0.61
CA SER A 44 13.41 9.73 0.77
C SER A 44 14.33 8.62 1.30
N GLY A 45 14.41 7.48 0.60
CA GLY A 45 15.11 6.27 1.03
C GLY A 45 14.37 5.48 2.12
N GLN A 46 13.15 5.90 2.48
CA GLN A 46 12.37 5.28 3.55
C GLN A 46 11.65 4.02 3.07
N GLU A 47 11.49 3.08 4.00
CA GLU A 47 10.68 1.89 3.78
C GLU A 47 9.79 1.61 4.98
N ILE A 48 8.57 1.15 4.72
CA ILE A 48 7.65 0.73 5.77
C ILE A 48 6.89 -0.51 5.32
N THR A 49 6.74 -1.49 6.20
CA THR A 49 5.88 -2.65 5.96
C THR A 49 4.68 -2.61 6.88
N LEU A 50 3.49 -2.72 6.31
CA LEU A 50 2.23 -2.77 7.04
C LEU A 50 1.49 -4.05 6.72
N ARG A 51 0.77 -4.56 7.71
CA ARG A 51 -0.15 -5.68 7.59
C ARG A 51 -1.57 -5.23 7.85
N LEU A 52 -2.48 -5.59 6.95
CA LEU A 52 -3.90 -5.33 7.09
C LEU A 52 -4.69 -6.33 6.27
N SER A 53 -6.01 -6.31 6.44
CA SER A 53 -6.95 -7.11 5.67
C SER A 53 -7.97 -6.21 5.01
N PHE A 54 -8.70 -6.74 4.04
CA PHE A 54 -9.83 -6.04 3.43
C PHE A 54 -11.12 -6.80 3.67
N LYS A 55 -12.23 -6.07 3.62
CA LYS A 55 -13.57 -6.61 3.47
C LYS A 55 -13.83 -6.99 2.00
N ARG A 56 -14.89 -7.77 1.75
CA ARG A 56 -15.32 -8.13 0.39
C ARG A 56 -15.63 -6.94 -0.52
N ASN A 57 -16.02 -5.80 0.06
CA ASN A 57 -16.37 -4.57 -0.64
C ASN A 57 -15.17 -3.62 -0.86
N GLY A 58 -13.95 -4.07 -0.54
CA GLY A 58 -12.75 -3.27 -0.74
C GLY A 58 -12.44 -2.23 0.32
N GLU A 59 -13.22 -2.16 1.41
CA GLU A 59 -12.83 -1.38 2.58
C GLU A 59 -11.70 -2.07 3.36
N VAL A 60 -10.87 -1.28 4.04
CA VAL A 60 -9.89 -1.81 5.00
C VAL A 60 -10.63 -2.44 6.18
N LEU A 61 -10.23 -3.65 6.54
CA LEU A 61 -10.73 -4.39 7.68
C LEU A 61 -9.73 -4.29 8.84
N GLY A 62 -10.16 -3.63 9.91
CA GLY A 62 -9.36 -3.44 11.13
C GLY A 62 -8.32 -2.33 11.00
N LYS A 63 -7.38 -2.28 11.96
CA LYS A 63 -6.33 -1.27 11.99
C LYS A 63 -5.06 -1.80 11.32
N PRO A 64 -4.48 -1.09 10.34
CA PRO A 64 -3.19 -1.45 9.78
C PRO A 64 -2.11 -1.54 10.86
N ARG A 65 -1.35 -2.64 10.88
CA ARG A 65 -0.25 -2.85 11.81
C ARG A 65 1.08 -2.67 11.09
N ILE A 66 1.90 -1.74 11.57
CA ILE A 66 3.26 -1.55 11.07
C ILE A 66 4.15 -2.65 11.65
N THR A 67 4.81 -3.42 10.79
CA THR A 67 5.70 -4.52 11.22
C THR A 67 7.17 -4.24 10.97
N TYR A 68 7.48 -3.24 10.14
CA TYR A 68 8.84 -2.84 9.83
C TYR A 68 8.87 -1.39 9.41
N TYR A 69 9.92 -0.68 9.80
CA TYR A 69 10.23 0.66 9.32
C TYR A 69 11.75 0.79 9.16
N LYS A 70 12.17 1.37 8.04
CA LYS A 70 13.54 1.73 7.74
C LYS A 70 13.61 3.25 7.60
N PRO A 71 14.43 3.94 8.40
CA PRO A 71 14.64 5.36 8.24
C PRO A 71 15.31 5.66 6.90
N GLY A 72 15.02 6.85 6.38
CA GLY A 72 15.58 7.35 5.13
C GLY A 72 16.92 8.04 5.34
N THR A 73 17.39 8.73 4.29
CA THR A 73 18.67 9.45 4.32
C THR A 73 18.55 10.84 4.94
N GLN A 74 17.37 11.45 4.92
CA GLN A 74 17.10 12.78 5.45
C GLN A 74 16.39 12.73 6.81
N GLY A 75 17.10 12.34 7.87
CA GLY A 75 16.60 12.39 9.25
C GLY A 75 15.35 11.53 9.53
N GLU A 76 14.86 11.59 10.78
CA GLU A 76 13.68 10.82 11.19
C GLU A 76 12.38 11.47 10.69
N GLN A 77 11.84 10.96 9.57
CA GLN A 77 10.56 11.41 9.00
C GLN A 77 9.46 10.37 9.14
N ARG A 78 9.58 9.49 10.14
CA ARG A 78 8.71 8.33 10.34
C ARG A 78 7.23 8.68 10.37
N GLU A 79 6.87 9.73 11.10
CA GLU A 79 5.47 10.15 11.23
C GLU A 79 4.88 10.64 9.90
N SER A 80 5.63 11.47 9.18
CA SER A 80 5.23 12.00 7.87
C SER A 80 5.07 10.86 6.84
N PHE A 81 6.02 9.93 6.82
CA PHE A 81 5.97 8.76 5.93
C PHE A 81 4.80 7.82 6.27
N THR A 82 4.59 7.56 7.56
CA THR A 82 3.45 6.76 8.02
C THR A 82 2.11 7.43 7.68
N ARG A 83 2.04 8.76 7.77
CA ARG A 83 0.85 9.54 7.37
C ARG A 83 0.58 9.42 5.88
N SER A 84 1.58 9.66 5.04
CA SER A 84 1.49 9.50 3.58
C SER A 84 0.95 8.12 3.16
N VAL A 85 1.42 7.06 3.82
CA VAL A 85 0.94 5.69 3.54
C VAL A 85 -0.50 5.49 4.01
N ARG A 86 -0.89 6.00 5.18
CA ARG A 86 -2.28 5.95 5.64
C ARG A 86 -3.23 6.65 4.67
N GLU A 87 -2.87 7.86 4.26
CA GLU A 87 -3.68 8.62 3.31
C GLU A 87 -3.78 7.92 1.95
N ALA A 88 -2.77 7.15 1.54
CA ALA A 88 -2.84 6.35 0.32
C ALA A 88 -3.97 5.33 0.39
N PHE A 89 -4.18 4.68 1.54
CA PHE A 89 -5.33 3.79 1.75
C PHE A 89 -6.63 4.59 1.76
N GLU A 90 -6.71 5.70 2.51
CA GLU A 90 -7.91 6.53 2.58
C GLU A 90 -8.36 7.05 1.20
N ARG A 91 -7.42 7.41 0.32
CA ARG A 91 -7.71 7.87 -1.05
C ARG A 91 -8.18 6.76 -1.99
N CYS A 92 -7.74 5.53 -1.77
CA CYS A 92 -8.03 4.40 -2.65
C CYS A 92 -9.22 3.56 -2.16
N THR A 93 -9.61 3.69 -0.89
CA THR A 93 -10.71 2.91 -0.32
C THR A 93 -12.05 3.63 -0.47
N PRO A 94 -13.15 2.90 -0.74
CA PRO A 94 -13.18 1.45 -0.97
C PRO A 94 -12.55 1.08 -2.31
N PHE A 95 -11.71 0.04 -2.30
CA PHE A 95 -11.13 -0.47 -3.55
C PHE A 95 -12.24 -1.08 -4.42
N PRO A 96 -12.25 -0.84 -5.74
CA PRO A 96 -13.27 -1.36 -6.64
C PRO A 96 -13.05 -2.86 -6.93
N PHE A 97 -13.12 -3.71 -5.90
CA PHE A 97 -13.00 -5.15 -6.03
C PHE A 97 -14.18 -5.72 -6.81
N THR A 98 -13.90 -6.66 -7.72
CA THR A 98 -14.96 -7.51 -8.26
C THR A 98 -15.53 -8.40 -7.16
N GLU A 99 -16.77 -8.85 -7.32
CA GLU A 99 -17.41 -9.68 -6.30
C GLU A 99 -16.63 -10.98 -6.03
N SER A 100 -16.19 -11.66 -7.10
CA SER A 100 -15.41 -12.90 -7.02
C SER A 100 -14.07 -12.69 -6.33
N PHE A 101 -13.36 -11.60 -6.66
CA PHE A 101 -12.07 -11.30 -6.04
C PHE A 101 -12.23 -10.90 -4.57
N GLY A 102 -13.19 -10.01 -4.28
CA GLY A 102 -13.51 -9.57 -2.92
C GLY A 102 -13.86 -10.75 -2.01
N ALA A 103 -14.65 -11.72 -2.50
CA ALA A 103 -14.95 -12.94 -1.77
C ALA A 103 -13.71 -13.82 -1.53
N ALA A 104 -12.81 -13.93 -2.50
CA ALA A 104 -11.60 -14.75 -2.39
C ALA A 104 -10.53 -14.18 -1.45
N ILE A 105 -10.54 -12.86 -1.23
CA ILE A 105 -9.51 -12.16 -0.45
C ILE A 105 -9.99 -11.58 0.88
N ALA A 106 -11.31 -11.52 1.11
CA ALA A 106 -11.87 -11.00 2.34
C ALA A 106 -11.26 -11.66 3.58
N GLY A 107 -10.81 -10.85 4.54
CA GLY A 107 -10.21 -11.32 5.79
C GLY A 107 -8.79 -11.89 5.65
N ARG A 108 -8.24 -12.04 4.45
CA ARG A 108 -6.84 -12.48 4.27
C ARG A 108 -5.88 -11.37 4.68
N ILE A 109 -4.74 -11.75 5.26
CA ILE A 109 -3.70 -10.79 5.66
C ILE A 109 -2.85 -10.44 4.44
N PHE A 110 -2.82 -9.16 4.12
CA PHE A 110 -1.90 -8.56 3.15
C PHE A 110 -0.73 -7.93 3.91
N SER A 111 0.47 -8.08 3.36
CA SER A 111 1.69 -7.38 3.78
C SER A 111 2.14 -6.45 2.65
N PHE A 112 1.99 -5.15 2.88
CA PHE A 112 2.39 -4.10 1.94
C PHE A 112 3.72 -3.51 2.37
N ARG A 113 4.75 -3.61 1.53
CA ARG A 113 6.02 -2.90 1.74
C ARG A 113 6.07 -1.67 0.84
N PHE A 114 5.92 -0.50 1.42
CA PHE A 114 6.10 0.77 0.73
C PHE A 114 7.58 1.14 0.74
N VAL A 115 8.14 1.38 -0.44
CA VAL A 115 9.56 1.67 -0.64
C VAL A 115 9.68 2.94 -1.45
N ASP A 116 10.11 4.02 -0.79
CA ASP A 116 10.38 5.31 -1.43
C ASP A 116 11.89 5.45 -1.67
N ALA A 117 12.43 4.54 -2.45
CA ALA A 117 13.85 4.46 -2.78
C ALA A 117 14.02 4.25 -4.29
N GLN A 118 15.13 4.77 -4.82
CA GLN A 118 15.47 4.59 -6.23
C GLN A 118 15.57 3.10 -6.56
N PRO A 119 14.97 2.62 -7.67
CA PRO A 119 15.22 1.27 -8.14
C PRO A 119 16.72 1.11 -8.40
N MET A 120 17.34 0.09 -7.78
CA MET A 120 18.68 -0.34 -8.15
C MET A 120 18.65 -1.11 -9.46
#